data_AF-A0A2W5Y3H8-F1
#
_entry.id   AF-A0A2W5Y3H8-F1
#
_cell.length_a   1.000
_cell.length_b   1.000
_cell.length_c   1.000
_cell.angle_alpha   90.00
_cell.angle_beta   90.00
_cell.angle_gamma   90.00
#
_symmetry.space_group_name_H-M   'P 1'
#
loop_
_entity.id
_entity.type
_entity.pdbx_description
1 polymer ?
#
loop_
_entity_poly.entity_id
_entity_poly.type
_entity_poly.pdbx_seq_one_letter_code
_entity_poly.pdbx_strand_id
1 'polypeptide(L)'
;MDLLERPLPTTPDVRRAAPAVELDERAARHSLRQQVSKLEGELCAAFTTASPFLQFDWSVPGRGGVRGVHGPRILGIGELEALRDALAEHLRSARMAMTERAELEGANRRLVESMLLEPGRHKFVRVRSEDLGERACGAWEVRPRLGLVGMLMGWWQVKLSSGCPLATGPRPERRGSTVQLGLTATSSGPAKPQALVSGN
;
A
#
# COMPACT_ATOMS: atom_id res chain seq x y z
N MET A 1 19.73 -73.78 -54.12
CA MET A 1 18.78 -72.71 -54.45
C MET A 1 18.43 -72.03 -53.14
N ASP A 2 19.40 -71.26 -52.64
CA ASP A 2 19.32 -70.46 -51.43
C ASP A 2 18.39 -69.27 -51.67
N LEU A 3 17.28 -69.22 -50.94
CA LEU A 3 16.47 -68.02 -50.82
C LEU A 3 16.80 -67.38 -49.48
N LEU A 4 17.59 -66.32 -49.58
CA LEU A 4 18.08 -65.44 -48.52
C LEU A 4 16.96 -64.99 -47.58
N GLU A 5 17.02 -65.43 -46.32
CA GLU A 5 16.36 -64.74 -45.20
C GLU A 5 16.99 -63.36 -45.05
N ARG A 6 16.24 -62.32 -45.41
CA ARG A 6 16.65 -60.94 -45.20
C ARG A 6 16.24 -60.53 -43.78
N PRO A 7 17.17 -60.34 -42.83
CA PRO A 7 16.80 -59.84 -41.51
C PRO A 7 16.21 -58.43 -41.66
N LEU A 8 15.04 -58.21 -41.04
CA LEU A 8 14.50 -56.85 -40.90
C LEU A 8 15.52 -56.01 -40.12
N PRO A 9 15.82 -54.77 -40.56
CA PRO A 9 16.61 -53.88 -39.74
C PRO A 9 15.84 -53.61 -38.46
N THR A 10 16.41 -54.04 -37.32
CA THR A 10 15.97 -53.60 -36.01
C THR A 10 16.15 -52.09 -35.99
N THR A 11 15.06 -51.36 -36.15
CA THR A 11 15.05 -49.91 -35.95
C THR A 11 15.63 -49.68 -34.56
N PRO A 12 16.74 -48.96 -34.39
CA PRO A 12 17.19 -48.61 -33.06
C PRO A 12 16.03 -47.89 -32.38
N ASP A 13 15.58 -48.44 -31.25
CA ASP A 13 14.65 -47.78 -30.36
C ASP A 13 15.33 -46.50 -29.89
N VAL A 14 15.10 -45.41 -30.63
CA VAL A 14 15.45 -44.06 -30.24
C VAL A 14 14.50 -43.69 -29.10
N ARG A 15 14.71 -44.31 -27.94
CA ARG A 15 14.20 -43.81 -26.67
C ARG A 15 14.85 -42.45 -26.49
N ARG A 16 14.11 -41.45 -26.97
CA ARG A 16 14.32 -40.03 -26.77
C ARG A 16 14.67 -39.85 -25.29
N ALA A 17 15.90 -39.46 -25.01
CA ALA A 17 16.33 -39.01 -23.68
C ALA A 17 15.70 -37.64 -23.34
N ALA A 18 14.38 -37.52 -23.49
CA ALA A 18 13.59 -36.33 -23.18
C ALA A 18 12.37 -36.64 -22.29
N PRO A 19 12.56 -37.05 -21.02
CA PRO A 19 11.47 -36.97 -20.05
C PRO A 19 11.80 -36.17 -18.78
N ALA A 20 13.05 -36.08 -18.33
CA ALA A 20 13.37 -35.49 -17.02
C ALA A 20 13.13 -33.97 -16.96
N VAL A 21 13.62 -33.23 -17.96
CA VAL A 21 13.51 -31.75 -18.01
C VAL A 21 12.05 -31.30 -18.20
N GLU A 22 11.29 -31.97 -19.07
CA GLU A 22 9.88 -31.62 -19.34
C GLU A 22 8.96 -31.91 -18.13
N LEU A 23 9.22 -33.00 -17.41
CA LEU A 23 8.51 -33.32 -16.16
C LEU A 23 8.82 -32.30 -15.06
N ASP A 24 10.07 -31.88 -14.93
CA ASP A 24 10.50 -30.85 -13.96
C ASP A 24 9.86 -29.49 -14.29
N GLU A 25 9.87 -29.08 -15.56
CA GLU A 25 9.19 -27.86 -15.99
C GLU A 25 7.68 -27.89 -15.71
N ARG A 26 7.02 -29.05 -15.90
CA ARG A 26 5.60 -29.20 -15.59
C ARG A 26 5.35 -29.07 -14.09
N ALA A 27 6.18 -29.68 -13.25
CA ALA A 27 6.10 -29.58 -11.80
C ALA A 27 6.35 -28.14 -11.33
N ALA A 28 7.39 -27.48 -11.86
CA ALA A 28 7.71 -26.08 -11.58
C ALA A 28 6.55 -25.15 -11.96
N ARG A 29 5.98 -25.32 -13.16
CA ARG A 29 4.81 -24.56 -13.62
C ARG A 29 3.60 -24.76 -12.71
N HIS A 30 3.36 -25.98 -12.25
CA HIS A 30 2.27 -26.27 -11.32
C HIS A 30 2.47 -25.57 -9.96
N SER A 31 3.68 -25.67 -9.39
CA SER A 31 4.05 -24.99 -8.15
C SER A 31 3.90 -23.47 -8.25
N LEU A 32 4.41 -22.85 -9.32
CA LEU A 32 4.29 -21.40 -9.54
C LEU A 32 2.82 -20.96 -9.67
N ARG A 33 1.98 -21.73 -10.35
CA ARG A 33 0.53 -21.43 -10.44
C ARG A 33 -0.16 -21.49 -9.08
N GLN A 34 0.22 -22.43 -8.22
CA GLN A 34 -0.30 -22.48 -6.85
C GLN A 34 0.14 -21.26 -6.04
N GLN A 35 1.39 -20.82 -6.18
CA GLN A 35 1.89 -19.61 -5.52
C GLN A 35 1.15 -18.36 -6.00
N VAL A 36 0.97 -18.20 -7.31
CA VAL A 36 0.20 -17.10 -7.91
C VAL A 36 -1.23 -17.11 -7.38
N SER A 37 -1.92 -18.26 -7.39
CA SER A 37 -3.28 -18.38 -6.89
C SER A 37 -3.40 -18.00 -5.41
N LYS A 38 -2.41 -18.37 -4.59
CA LYS A 38 -2.35 -17.96 -3.19
C LYS A 38 -2.21 -16.44 -3.04
N LEU A 39 -1.28 -15.83 -3.78
CA LEU A 39 -1.06 -14.38 -3.74
C LEU A 39 -2.28 -13.59 -4.24
N GLU A 40 -2.92 -14.05 -5.31
CA GLU A 40 -4.18 -13.48 -5.81
C GLU A 40 -5.27 -13.55 -4.73
N GLY A 41 -5.41 -14.69 -4.04
CA GLY A 41 -6.35 -14.85 -2.93
C GLY A 41 -6.07 -13.92 -1.75
N GLU A 42 -4.80 -13.77 -1.36
CA GLU A 42 -4.38 -12.84 -0.30
C GLU A 42 -4.65 -11.38 -0.69
N LEU A 43 -4.43 -11.01 -1.96
CA LEU A 43 -4.71 -9.67 -2.47
C LEU A 43 -6.23 -9.40 -2.51
N CYS A 44 -7.04 -10.37 -2.93
CA CYS A 44 -8.50 -10.28 -2.86
C CYS A 44 -8.98 -10.09 -1.41
N ALA A 45 -8.42 -10.82 -0.45
CA ALA A 45 -8.76 -10.66 0.96
C ALA A 45 -8.40 -9.25 1.49
N ALA A 46 -7.22 -8.74 1.11
CA ALA A 46 -6.81 -7.37 1.43
C ALA A 46 -7.78 -6.34 0.82
N PHE A 47 -8.16 -6.52 -0.45
CA PHE A 47 -9.13 -5.67 -1.14
C PHE A 47 -10.47 -5.63 -0.42
N THR A 48 -11.04 -6.79 -0.05
CA THR A 48 -12.33 -6.84 0.65
C THR A 48 -12.31 -6.18 2.02
N THR A 49 -11.14 -6.09 2.65
CA THR A 49 -10.96 -5.48 3.96
C THR A 49 -10.78 -3.96 3.84
N ALA A 50 -10.00 -3.51 2.86
CA ALA A 50 -9.56 -2.13 2.75
C ALA A 50 -10.43 -1.26 1.83
N SER A 51 -11.08 -1.84 0.83
CA SER A 51 -11.96 -1.10 -0.09
C SER A 51 -13.32 -0.80 0.56
N PRO A 52 -13.90 0.41 0.38
CA PRO A 52 -13.42 1.56 -0.41
C PRO A 52 -12.60 2.59 0.39
N PHE A 53 -12.17 2.27 1.61
CA PHE A 53 -11.57 3.22 2.55
C PHE A 53 -10.11 3.56 2.24
N LEU A 54 -9.39 2.60 1.64
CA LEU A 54 -8.02 2.79 1.21
C LEU A 54 -7.98 3.12 -0.28
N GLN A 55 -7.44 4.31 -0.59
CA GLN A 55 -7.07 4.67 -1.95
C GLN A 55 -5.78 3.94 -2.32
N PHE A 56 -5.93 2.78 -2.93
CA PHE A 56 -4.84 1.96 -3.42
C PHE A 56 -5.17 1.51 -4.84
N ASP A 57 -4.17 1.45 -5.70
CA ASP A 57 -4.35 0.86 -7.03
C ASP A 57 -4.43 -0.65 -6.87
N TRP A 58 -5.63 -1.21 -6.98
CA TRP A 58 -5.86 -2.66 -6.89
C TRP A 58 -5.70 -3.36 -8.24
N SER A 59 -5.24 -2.66 -9.28
CA SER A 59 -5.02 -3.26 -10.58
C SER A 59 -3.87 -4.26 -10.51
N VAL A 60 -4.15 -5.49 -10.91
CA VAL A 60 -3.12 -6.51 -11.06
C VAL A 60 -2.51 -6.34 -12.45
N PRO A 61 -1.16 -6.32 -12.58
CA PRO A 61 -0.53 -6.28 -13.88
C PRO A 61 -1.07 -7.42 -14.76
N GLY A 62 -1.64 -7.04 -15.90
CA GLY A 62 -2.35 -7.94 -16.79
C GLY A 62 -1.50 -9.16 -17.14
N ARG A 63 -2.13 -10.33 -17.07
CA ARG A 63 -1.60 -11.62 -17.50
C ARG A 63 -1.22 -11.58 -19.00
N GLY A 64 -0.04 -11.04 -19.32
CA GLY A 64 0.48 -10.98 -20.69
C GLY A 64 1.19 -9.67 -20.99
N GLY A 65 2.52 -9.69 -20.88
CA GLY A 65 3.39 -8.63 -21.39
C GLY A 65 3.32 -8.52 -22.93
N VAL A 66 3.76 -7.35 -23.40
CA VAL A 66 3.76 -6.84 -24.79
C VAL A 66 2.42 -6.25 -25.25
N ARG A 67 2.43 -4.95 -25.55
CA ARG A 67 1.34 -4.21 -26.22
C ARG A 67 0.85 -5.01 -27.43
N GLY A 68 -0.43 -5.41 -27.45
CA GLY A 68 -1.08 -5.99 -28.63
C GLY A 68 -1.42 -7.48 -28.56
N VAL A 69 -1.03 -8.21 -27.51
CA VAL A 69 -1.46 -9.61 -27.32
C VAL A 69 -2.25 -9.74 -26.02
N HIS A 70 -3.56 -9.49 -26.10
CA HIS A 70 -4.49 -9.64 -24.99
C HIS A 70 -5.41 -10.83 -25.29
N GLY A 71 -5.29 -11.92 -24.52
CA GLY A 71 -6.14 -13.09 -24.69
C GLY A 71 -5.77 -14.26 -23.76
N PRO A 72 -6.68 -15.24 -23.58
CA PRO A 72 -6.39 -16.44 -22.81
C PRO A 72 -5.18 -17.19 -23.38
N ARG A 73 -4.06 -17.17 -22.65
CA ARG A 73 -2.84 -17.90 -23.02
C ARG A 73 -2.25 -18.62 -21.83
N ILE A 74 -1.54 -19.70 -22.12
CA ILE A 74 -0.71 -20.38 -21.14
C ILE A 74 0.58 -19.56 -20.97
N LEU A 75 0.86 -19.12 -19.75
CA LEU A 75 2.12 -18.45 -19.43
C LEU A 75 3.30 -19.44 -19.36
N GLY A 76 4.45 -19.01 -19.85
CA GLY A 76 5.74 -19.68 -19.65
C GLY A 76 6.21 -19.61 -18.19
N ILE A 77 7.32 -20.28 -17.86
CA ILE A 77 7.88 -20.29 -16.49
C ILE A 77 8.32 -18.89 -16.07
N GLY A 78 9.15 -18.22 -16.87
CA GLY A 78 9.62 -16.87 -16.54
C GLY A 78 8.49 -15.83 -16.47
N GLU A 79 7.41 -16.00 -17.23
CA GLU A 79 6.24 -15.13 -17.13
C GLU A 79 5.45 -15.38 -15.83
N LEU A 80 5.39 -16.62 -15.35
CA LEU A 80 4.78 -16.95 -14.06
C LEU A 80 5.61 -16.45 -12.89
N GLU A 81 6.93 -16.50 -12.98
CA GLU A 81 7.84 -15.93 -11.97
C GLU A 81 7.69 -14.41 -11.90
N ALA A 82 7.71 -13.73 -13.05
CA ALA A 82 7.48 -12.29 -13.12
C ALA A 82 6.11 -11.90 -12.55
N LEU A 83 5.06 -12.67 -12.84
CA LEU A 83 3.73 -12.45 -12.29
C LEU A 83 3.70 -12.66 -10.77
N ARG A 84 4.34 -13.73 -10.26
CA ARG A 84 4.45 -14.00 -8.82
C ARG A 84 5.13 -12.83 -8.12
N ASP A 85 6.26 -12.35 -8.66
CA ASP A 85 7.05 -11.30 -8.04
C ASP A 85 6.30 -9.96 -8.06
N ALA A 86 5.61 -9.66 -9.17
CA ALA A 86 4.75 -8.48 -9.26
C ALA A 86 3.59 -8.55 -8.25
N LEU A 87 2.93 -9.70 -8.11
CA LEU A 87 1.86 -9.89 -7.12
C LEU A 87 2.37 -9.79 -5.68
N ALA A 88 3.55 -10.36 -5.39
CA ALA A 88 4.15 -10.29 -4.06
C ALA A 88 4.52 -8.86 -3.69
N GLU A 89 5.09 -8.10 -4.63
CA GLU A 89 5.37 -6.66 -4.48
C GLU A 89 4.10 -5.85 -4.22
N HIS A 90 3.08 -6.11 -5.03
CA HIS A 90 1.81 -5.40 -4.95
C HIS A 90 1.07 -5.68 -3.64
N LEU A 91 1.05 -6.94 -3.19
CA LEU A 91 0.48 -7.32 -1.90
C LEU A 91 1.24 -6.70 -0.72
N ARG A 92 2.57 -6.63 -0.79
CA ARG A 92 3.37 -5.95 0.25
C ARG A 92 3.05 -4.47 0.30
N SER A 93 2.95 -3.83 -0.87
CA SER A 93 2.54 -2.42 -0.99
C SER A 93 1.16 -2.16 -0.42
N ALA A 94 0.18 -3.03 -0.71
CA ALA A 94 -1.16 -2.95 -0.15
C ALA A 94 -1.14 -3.06 1.38
N ARG A 95 -0.39 -4.02 1.93
CA ARG A 95 -0.24 -4.20 3.40
C ARG A 95 0.41 -2.99 4.07
N MET A 96 1.44 -2.40 3.45
CA MET A 96 2.06 -1.17 3.97
C MET A 96 1.07 -0.01 3.98
N ALA A 97 0.35 0.21 2.88
CA ALA A 97 -0.67 1.26 2.80
C ALA A 97 -1.80 1.08 3.83
N MET A 98 -2.24 -0.16 4.07
CA MET A 98 -3.20 -0.48 5.14
C MET A 98 -2.65 -0.15 6.53
N THR A 99 -1.37 -0.44 6.78
CA THR A 99 -0.71 -0.17 8.07
C THR A 99 -0.58 1.33 8.30
N GLU A 100 -0.06 2.07 7.32
CA GLU A 100 0.05 3.52 7.37
C GLU A 100 -1.32 4.17 7.62
N ARG A 101 -2.35 3.69 6.93
CA ARG A 101 -3.71 4.18 7.13
C ARG A 101 -4.21 3.93 8.57
N ALA A 102 -4.00 2.73 9.10
CA ALA A 102 -4.39 2.39 10.47
C ALA A 102 -3.65 3.24 11.52
N GLU A 103 -2.37 3.56 11.27
CA GLU A 103 -1.59 4.45 12.14
C GLU A 103 -2.14 5.88 12.15
N LEU A 104 -2.47 6.42 10.97
CA LEU A 104 -3.11 7.74 10.84
C LEU A 104 -4.46 7.79 11.58
N GLU A 105 -5.31 6.77 11.39
CA GLU A 105 -6.58 6.66 12.10
C GLU A 105 -6.39 6.58 13.62
N GLY A 106 -5.39 5.82 14.07
CA GLY A 106 -5.03 5.74 15.49
C GLY A 106 -4.53 7.05 16.06
N ALA A 107 -3.72 7.80 15.32
CA ALA A 107 -3.27 9.13 15.72
C ALA A 107 -4.43 10.13 15.80
N ASN A 108 -5.37 10.07 14.85
CA ASN A 108 -6.54 10.93 14.85
C ASN A 108 -7.50 10.61 16.00
N ARG A 109 -7.69 9.34 16.36
CA ARG A 109 -8.47 8.96 17.56
C ARG A 109 -7.87 9.56 18.83
N ARG A 110 -6.56 9.43 19.02
CA ARG A 110 -5.84 10.06 20.16
C ARG A 110 -5.96 11.58 20.14
N LEU A 111 -5.94 12.20 18.95
CA LEU A 111 -6.14 13.64 18.81
C LEU A 111 -7.55 14.03 19.26
N VAL A 112 -8.59 13.30 18.85
CA VAL A 112 -9.97 13.56 19.30
C VAL A 112 -10.12 13.44 20.81
N GLU A 113 -9.54 12.39 21.40
CA GLU A 113 -9.49 12.23 22.87
C GLU A 113 -8.84 13.45 23.54
N SER A 114 -7.71 13.92 22.99
CA SER A 114 -7.00 15.11 23.50
C SER A 114 -7.84 16.39 23.35
N MET A 115 -8.56 16.55 22.23
CA MET A 115 -9.48 17.67 22.02
C MET A 115 -10.62 17.68 23.04
N LEU A 116 -11.14 16.51 23.42
CA LEU A 116 -12.23 16.38 24.39
C LEU A 116 -11.77 16.73 25.80
N LEU A 117 -10.56 16.34 26.18
CA LEU A 117 -9.97 16.65 27.49
C LEU A 117 -9.56 18.13 27.59
N GLU A 118 -8.86 18.65 26.58
CA GLU A 118 -8.24 19.97 26.62
C GLU A 118 -8.54 20.80 25.35
N PRO A 119 -9.82 21.14 25.07
CA PRO A 119 -10.19 21.81 23.82
C PRO A 119 -9.48 23.15 23.63
N GLY A 120 -9.14 23.85 24.72
CA GLY A 120 -8.42 25.12 24.66
C GLY A 120 -7.00 25.04 24.10
N ARG A 121 -6.37 23.86 24.09
CA ARG A 121 -5.04 23.65 23.47
C ARG A 121 -5.13 23.29 21.99
N HIS A 122 -6.28 22.78 21.57
CA HIS A 122 -6.53 22.30 20.20
C HIS A 122 -7.46 23.25 19.42
N LYS A 123 -7.24 24.57 19.56
CA LYS A 123 -8.09 25.62 18.98
C LYS A 123 -8.25 25.42 17.46
N PHE A 124 -9.51 25.38 16.99
CA PHE A 124 -9.86 25.24 15.57
C PHE A 124 -9.39 23.94 14.90
N VAL A 125 -8.88 22.98 15.66
CA VAL A 125 -8.56 21.66 15.12
C VAL A 125 -9.84 20.99 14.66
N ARG A 126 -9.76 20.32 13.51
CA ARG A 126 -10.85 19.59 12.89
C ARG A 126 -10.37 18.22 12.41
N VAL A 127 -11.10 17.18 12.77
CA VAL A 127 -10.84 15.79 12.39
C VAL A 127 -12.11 15.23 11.76
N ARG A 128 -12.03 14.67 10.55
CA ARG A 128 -13.21 14.10 9.86
C ARG A 128 -13.45 12.68 10.34
N SER A 129 -14.71 12.24 10.36
CA SER A 129 -15.05 10.85 10.70
C SER A 129 -14.38 9.85 9.76
N GLU A 130 -14.26 10.20 8.47
CA GLU A 130 -13.49 9.41 7.49
C GLU A 130 -12.03 9.20 7.95
N ASP A 131 -11.40 10.21 8.56
CA ASP A 131 -10.01 10.14 9.03
C ASP A 131 -9.83 9.31 10.31
N LEU A 132 -10.94 8.89 10.93
CA LEU A 132 -10.98 8.00 12.10
C LEU A 132 -11.21 6.53 11.72
N GLY A 133 -11.48 6.25 10.45
CA GLY A 133 -11.94 4.94 9.97
C GLY A 133 -13.45 4.71 10.16
N GLU A 134 -14.21 5.76 10.52
CA GLU A 134 -15.66 5.68 10.71
C GLU A 134 -16.40 5.88 9.39
N ARG A 135 -17.52 5.15 9.21
CA ARG A 135 -18.41 5.31 8.05
C ARG A 135 -19.37 6.50 8.18
N ALA A 136 -19.44 7.11 9.36
CA ALA A 136 -20.34 8.22 9.62
C ALA A 136 -19.88 9.46 8.86
N CYS A 137 -20.83 10.22 8.33
CA CYS A 137 -20.50 11.56 7.86
C CYS A 137 -20.34 12.49 9.06
N GLY A 138 -19.25 13.25 9.09
CA GLY A 138 -19.08 14.24 10.12
C GLY A 138 -17.66 14.74 10.30
N ALA A 139 -17.54 15.72 11.19
CA ALA A 139 -16.24 16.16 11.68
C ALA A 139 -16.35 16.61 13.14
N TRP A 140 -15.36 16.20 13.91
CA TRP A 140 -15.05 16.72 15.23
C TRP A 140 -14.31 18.04 15.07
N GLU A 141 -14.83 19.10 15.65
CA GLU A 141 -14.25 20.43 15.49
C GLU A 141 -14.26 21.21 16.81
N VAL A 142 -13.12 21.80 17.15
CA VAL A 142 -12.98 22.67 18.32
C VAL A 142 -13.38 24.09 17.95
N ARG A 143 -14.42 24.62 18.61
CA ARG A 143 -14.95 25.97 18.36
C ARG A 143 -15.01 26.79 19.65
N PRO A 144 -14.86 28.12 19.58
CA PRO A 144 -15.12 28.97 20.74
C PRO A 144 -16.61 28.95 21.10
N ARG A 145 -16.91 28.97 22.39
CA ARG A 145 -18.27 29.15 22.91
C ARG A 145 -18.66 30.62 22.70
N LEU A 146 -19.91 30.92 22.32
CA LEU A 146 -20.37 32.31 22.14
C LEU A 146 -19.53 33.16 21.15
N GLY A 147 -18.91 32.53 20.14
CA GLY A 147 -18.19 33.25 19.07
C GLY A 147 -16.93 33.99 19.55
N LEU A 148 -16.76 35.25 19.15
CA LEU A 148 -15.56 36.05 19.47
C LEU A 148 -15.33 36.21 20.97
N VAL A 149 -16.40 36.29 21.77
CA VAL A 149 -16.29 36.44 23.23
C VAL A 149 -15.61 35.22 23.85
N GLY A 150 -16.03 34.00 23.52
CA GLY A 150 -15.35 32.82 24.05
C GLY A 150 -13.96 32.61 23.47
N MET A 151 -13.66 33.16 22.29
CA MET A 151 -12.28 33.17 21.81
C MET A 151 -11.38 34.01 22.72
N LEU A 152 -11.83 35.21 23.12
CA LEU A 152 -11.12 36.10 24.03
C LEU A 152 -11.04 35.55 25.46
N MET A 153 -12.12 34.92 25.94
CA MET A 153 -12.19 34.36 27.29
C MET A 153 -11.61 32.95 27.41
N GLY A 154 -11.15 32.34 26.31
CA GLY A 154 -10.62 30.98 26.31
C GLY A 154 -11.67 29.89 26.53
N TRP A 155 -12.94 30.16 26.23
CA TRP A 155 -14.03 29.19 26.33
C TRP A 155 -14.12 28.36 25.05
N TRP A 156 -13.59 27.15 25.06
CA TRP A 156 -13.58 26.24 23.91
C TRP A 156 -14.48 25.02 24.15
N GLN A 157 -15.02 24.46 23.08
CA GLN A 157 -15.81 23.23 23.11
C GLN A 157 -15.55 22.41 21.85
N VAL A 158 -15.62 21.08 21.97
CA VAL A 158 -15.64 20.16 20.83
C VAL A 158 -17.08 20.01 20.35
N LYS A 159 -17.29 20.10 19.04
CA LYS A 159 -18.56 19.80 18.39
C LYS A 159 -18.37 18.67 17.40
N LEU A 160 -19.26 17.69 17.47
CA LEU A 160 -19.43 16.70 16.41
C LEU A 160 -20.49 17.23 15.44
N SER A 161 -20.08 17.51 14.21
CA SER A 161 -21.02 17.77 13.12
C SER A 161 -21.48 16.43 12.55
N SER A 162 -22.78 16.17 12.53
CA SER A 162 -23.39 14.96 11.95
C SER A 162 -23.74 15.09 10.47
N GLY A 163 -23.32 16.18 9.82
CA GLY A 163 -23.72 16.48 8.45
C GLY A 163 -23.05 15.56 7.44
N CYS A 164 -23.84 14.76 6.73
CA CYS A 164 -23.46 14.30 5.39
C CYS A 164 -23.44 15.51 4.47
N PRO A 165 -22.29 15.89 3.89
CA PRO A 165 -22.30 16.81 2.77
C PRO A 165 -22.94 16.06 1.60
N LEU A 166 -24.27 16.15 1.47
CA LEU A 166 -24.94 15.75 0.24
C LEU A 166 -24.27 16.55 -0.90
N ALA A 167 -23.57 15.83 -1.78
CA ALA A 167 -22.96 16.28 -3.03
C ALA A 167 -22.68 17.79 -3.15
N THR A 168 -21.85 18.35 -2.27
CA THR A 168 -21.15 19.60 -2.60
C THR A 168 -19.86 19.16 -3.27
N GLY A 169 -19.68 19.52 -4.55
CA GLY A 169 -18.61 19.03 -5.44
C GLY A 169 -17.18 19.16 -4.86
N PRO A 170 -16.17 18.64 -5.58
CA PRO A 170 -14.80 18.57 -5.07
C PRO A 170 -14.34 19.94 -4.55
N ARG A 171 -14.19 20.02 -3.22
CA ARG A 171 -13.69 21.21 -2.54
C ARG A 171 -12.16 21.18 -2.62
N PRO A 172 -11.49 22.30 -2.89
CA PRO A 172 -10.04 22.32 -3.08
C PRO A 172 -9.33 21.76 -1.86
N GLU A 173 -8.47 20.78 -2.15
CA GLU A 173 -7.51 20.15 -1.27
C GLU A 173 -6.71 21.23 -0.53
N ARG A 174 -6.98 21.42 0.77
CA ARG A 174 -6.08 22.18 1.63
C ARG A 174 -4.86 21.29 1.86
N ARG A 175 -3.84 21.51 1.03
CA ARG A 175 -2.45 21.06 1.19
C ARG A 175 -2.10 20.96 2.69
N GLY A 176 -1.86 19.74 3.15
CA GLY A 176 -1.65 19.42 4.56
C GLY A 176 -0.60 20.30 5.19
N SER A 177 -0.99 21.00 6.25
CA SER A 177 -0.03 21.47 7.25
C SER A 177 0.33 20.25 8.09
N THR A 178 1.37 19.53 7.66
CA THR A 178 2.13 18.68 8.58
C THR A 178 2.53 19.56 9.75
N VAL A 179 1.88 19.38 10.89
CA VAL A 179 2.37 19.93 12.16
C VAL A 179 3.64 19.15 12.47
N GLN A 180 4.73 19.66 11.94
CA GLN A 180 6.07 19.22 12.30
C GLN A 180 6.26 19.61 13.76
N LEU A 181 6.04 18.67 14.66
CA LEU A 181 6.45 18.82 16.05
C LEU A 181 7.97 18.96 16.04
N GLY A 182 8.42 20.21 16.14
CA GLY A 182 9.82 20.57 16.35
C GLY A 182 10.26 20.03 17.71
N LEU A 183 10.81 18.82 17.71
CA LEU A 183 11.65 18.35 18.78
C LEU A 183 12.95 19.17 18.69
N THR A 184 13.05 20.24 19.49
CA THR A 184 14.29 21.01 19.63
C THR A 184 15.32 20.15 20.35
N ALA A 185 16.14 19.44 19.57
CA ALA A 185 17.42 18.92 20.03
C ALA A 185 18.40 20.09 20.04
N THR A 186 18.71 20.60 21.23
CA THR A 186 19.85 21.46 21.51
C THR A 186 21.13 20.66 21.25
N SER A 187 21.70 20.77 20.05
CA SER A 187 23.09 20.37 19.80
C SER A 187 23.96 21.62 19.69
N SER A 188 24.69 21.89 20.78
CA SER A 188 25.87 22.75 20.83
C SER A 188 26.84 22.37 19.71
N GLY A 189 27.11 23.30 18.80
CA GLY A 189 28.12 23.13 17.76
C GLY A 189 29.54 23.42 18.30
N PRO A 190 30.56 22.65 17.91
CA PRO A 190 31.94 22.94 18.28
C PRO A 190 32.50 24.12 17.49
N ALA A 191 33.19 25.02 18.19
CA ALA A 191 33.91 26.16 17.64
C ALA A 191 35.03 25.70 16.69
N LYS A 192 35.07 26.31 15.50
CA LYS A 192 36.16 26.17 14.53
C LYS A 192 37.32 27.10 14.96
N PRO A 193 38.58 26.64 14.99
CA PRO A 193 39.71 27.47 15.41
C PRO A 193 40.07 28.49 14.32
N GLN A 194 40.23 29.75 14.73
CA GLN A 194 40.76 30.82 13.91
C GLN A 194 42.28 30.64 13.80
N ALA A 195 42.78 30.58 12.56
CA ALA A 195 44.19 30.63 12.25
C ALA A 195 44.68 32.06 12.49
N LEU A 196 45.55 32.25 13.50
CA LEU A 196 46.31 33.47 13.69
C LEU A 196 47.69 33.28 13.05
N VAL A 197 47.94 34.03 11.99
CA VAL A 197 49.26 34.30 11.43
C VAL A 197 49.96 35.32 12.33
N SER A 198 51.15 35.00 12.85
CA SER A 198 52.21 35.99 13.14
C SER A 198 53.53 35.35 13.57
N GLY A 199 54.63 35.78 12.91
CA GLY A 199 56.08 35.79 13.23
C GLY A 199 56.70 34.65 14.07
N ASN A 200 57.85 34.07 13.73
CA ASN A 200 59.09 34.64 13.18
C ASN A 200 59.92 33.53 12.53
#